data_AF-A0AB36JI73-F1
#
_entry.id   AF-A0AB36JI73-F1
#
_cell.length_a   1.000
_cell.length_b   1.000
_cell.length_c   1.000
_cell.angle_alpha   90.00
_cell.angle_beta   90.00
_cell.angle_gamma   90.00
#
_symmetry.space_group_name_H-M   'P 1'
#
loop_
_entity.id
_entity.type
_entity.pdbx_description
1 polymer ?
#
loop_
_entity_poly.entity_id
_entity_poly.type
_entity_poly.pdbx_seq_one_letter_code
_entity_poly.pdbx_strand_id
1 'polypeptide(L)'
;MSLSGGNLLRQASDYTEPALKTIFAEDFKIGAAVNPLTIQSQEHLLAYHFNSITAENEMKFESLHPLEDIYNFKLADQLVAFARKHHMAMRGHTLVWHNQTTDWLFEDKKGGPVSKETLLARLKSHIQTVVGRYKEDIYAWDVVNEVIADEGEELLRQSKWLDIVGPEFIGKAFEFAHEADPKALLFYNDYNESNPLKRDKIYKMVKSLLEQGVPIHGVGLQAHWNLYDPSLDDIRAAIDKYASLGLQLQLTELDVSMFRFDDKRIDLKVAPAELLELQAERYEAMFALLKEYRDVISSVTFWGAADDYTWLDGFPVRGRKNWPFLFDEQHNPKPAYHQLLNAVTKS
;
A
#
# COMPACT_ATOMS: atom_id res chain seq x y z
N MET A 1 -7.34 47.75 1.58
CA MET A 1 -7.18 46.65 2.55
C MET A 1 -7.01 45.38 1.74
N SER A 2 -5.77 44.91 1.63
CA SER A 2 -5.41 43.67 0.93
C SER A 2 -5.52 42.52 1.92
N LEU A 3 -6.40 41.55 1.64
CA LEU A 3 -6.40 40.24 2.30
C LEU A 3 -5.84 39.24 1.28
N SER A 4 -4.52 39.06 1.32
CA SER A 4 -3.81 37.98 0.64
C SER A 4 -2.90 37.29 1.66
N GLY A 5 -3.51 36.67 2.68
CA GLY A 5 -2.83 35.71 3.54
C GLY A 5 -2.92 34.34 2.86
N GLY A 6 -2.07 34.08 1.88
CA GLY A 6 -1.86 32.71 1.43
C GLY A 6 -1.15 31.98 2.57
N ASN A 7 -1.80 30.98 3.17
CA ASN A 7 -1.12 30.05 4.08
C ASN A 7 -0.02 29.37 3.28
N LEU A 8 1.23 29.74 3.54
CA LEU A 8 2.40 29.10 2.96
C LEU A 8 2.51 27.70 3.60
N LEU A 9 2.58 26.66 2.76
CA LEU A 9 2.85 25.29 3.21
C LEU A 9 4.24 25.24 3.90
N ARG A 10 4.38 24.38 4.91
CA ARG A 10 5.64 24.24 5.67
C ARG A 10 6.80 23.86 4.75
N GLN A 11 7.92 24.56 4.93
CA GLN A 11 9.21 24.18 4.37
C GLN A 11 9.89 23.15 5.26
N ALA A 12 10.91 22.44 4.74
CA ALA A 12 11.63 21.43 5.52
C ALA A 12 12.29 22.01 6.79
N SER A 13 12.68 23.28 6.78
CA SER A 13 13.25 23.99 7.94
C SER A 13 12.23 24.32 9.02
N ASP A 14 10.94 24.24 8.70
CA ASP A 14 9.88 24.64 9.62
C ASP A 14 9.53 23.51 10.59
N TYR A 15 9.86 22.26 10.25
CA TYR A 15 9.68 21.09 11.11
C TYR A 15 10.68 21.13 12.27
N THR A 16 10.15 21.23 13.48
CA THR A 16 10.93 21.17 14.75
C THR A 16 10.67 19.86 15.49
N GLU A 17 9.66 19.12 15.05
CA GLU A 17 9.24 17.86 15.59
C GLU A 17 10.14 16.71 15.07
N PRO A 18 10.36 15.62 15.83
CA PRO A 18 11.22 14.52 15.39
C PRO A 18 10.66 13.77 14.17
N ALA A 19 11.44 13.64 13.10
CA ALA A 19 11.00 12.93 11.89
C ALA A 19 10.51 11.48 12.18
N LEU A 20 9.45 11.02 11.51
CA LEU A 20 8.87 9.68 11.74
C LEU A 20 9.90 8.57 11.47
N LYS A 21 10.63 8.67 10.37
CA LYS A 21 11.74 7.76 10.03
C LYS A 21 12.85 7.71 11.09
N THR A 22 13.00 8.76 11.90
CA THR A 22 13.97 8.79 13.00
C THR A 22 13.37 8.15 14.25
N ILE A 23 12.08 8.40 14.54
CA ILE A 23 11.35 7.79 15.66
C ILE A 23 11.37 6.26 15.55
N PHE A 24 11.19 5.71 14.34
CA PHE A 24 11.10 4.26 14.09
C PHE A 24 12.34 3.66 13.43
N ALA A 25 13.49 4.33 13.49
CA ALA A 25 14.70 3.93 12.76
C ALA A 25 15.20 2.50 13.08
N GLU A 26 15.02 2.05 14.33
CA GLU A 26 15.39 0.73 14.82
C GLU A 26 14.25 -0.30 14.74
N ASP A 27 13.06 0.12 14.30
CA ASP A 27 11.87 -0.73 14.26
C ASP A 27 11.54 -1.13 12.81
N PHE A 28 11.24 -0.17 11.92
CA PHE A 28 10.84 -0.43 10.54
C PHE A 28 10.96 0.81 9.64
N LYS A 29 10.92 0.60 8.32
CA LYS A 29 10.78 1.71 7.36
C LYS A 29 9.44 2.43 7.54
N ILE A 30 9.44 3.74 7.27
CA ILE A 30 8.23 4.58 7.27
C ILE A 30 8.01 5.09 5.86
N GLY A 31 6.91 4.67 5.25
CA GLY A 31 6.58 4.98 3.85
C GLY A 31 5.32 5.83 3.67
N ALA A 32 5.21 6.43 2.49
CA ALA A 32 3.99 7.09 2.02
C ALA A 32 3.68 6.70 0.56
N ALA A 33 2.41 6.50 0.24
CA ALA A 33 1.96 6.47 -1.14
C ALA A 33 2.01 7.87 -1.74
N VAL A 34 2.50 7.96 -2.97
CA VAL A 34 2.71 9.24 -3.68
C VAL A 34 2.33 9.12 -5.14
N ASN A 35 2.11 10.28 -5.76
CA ASN A 35 1.85 10.45 -7.18
C ASN A 35 2.55 11.75 -7.66
N PRO A 36 2.56 12.06 -8.98
CA PRO A 36 3.24 13.23 -9.51
C PRO A 36 2.82 14.58 -8.90
N LEU A 37 1.58 14.68 -8.41
CA LEU A 37 1.07 15.88 -7.74
C LEU A 37 1.62 15.96 -6.30
N THR A 38 1.49 14.88 -5.53
CA THR A 38 1.85 14.89 -4.10
C THR A 38 3.35 14.97 -3.87
N ILE A 39 4.20 14.42 -4.75
CA ILE A 39 5.65 14.62 -4.65
C ILE A 39 6.08 16.08 -4.88
N GLN A 40 5.20 16.93 -5.43
CA GLN A 40 5.42 18.37 -5.56
C GLN A 40 4.78 19.14 -4.41
N SER A 41 3.50 18.90 -4.14
CA SER A 41 2.76 19.65 -3.11
C SER A 41 3.22 19.31 -1.69
N GLN A 42 3.67 18.09 -1.43
CA GLN A 42 4.07 17.57 -0.12
C GLN A 42 5.58 17.24 -0.06
N GLU A 43 6.41 17.75 -0.97
CA GLU A 43 7.85 17.40 -1.08
C GLU A 43 8.58 17.50 0.26
N HIS A 44 8.41 18.60 0.98
CA HIS A 44 9.12 18.85 2.24
C HIS A 44 8.68 17.90 3.35
N LEU A 45 7.37 17.65 3.47
CA LEU A 45 6.83 16.69 4.42
C LEU A 45 7.36 15.28 4.15
N LEU A 46 7.31 14.86 2.88
CA LEU A 46 7.81 13.57 2.42
C LEU A 46 9.30 13.40 2.73
N ALA A 47 10.13 14.35 2.29
CA ALA A 47 11.58 14.33 2.48
C ALA A 47 11.98 14.33 3.95
N TYR A 48 11.23 15.03 4.80
CA TYR A 48 11.53 15.13 6.23
C TYR A 48 11.11 13.85 6.98
N HIS A 49 9.87 13.39 6.85
CA HIS A 49 9.34 12.32 7.71
C HIS A 49 9.54 10.89 7.19
N PHE A 50 9.66 10.67 5.88
CA PHE A 50 9.57 9.33 5.29
C PHE A 50 10.91 8.85 4.71
N ASN A 51 11.10 7.52 4.65
CA ASN A 51 12.29 6.88 4.07
C ASN A 51 11.94 5.77 3.05
N SER A 52 10.67 5.65 2.69
CA SER A 52 10.15 4.77 1.64
C SER A 52 9.00 5.43 0.91
N ILE A 53 8.77 5.11 -0.37
CA ILE A 53 7.58 5.52 -1.11
C ILE A 53 6.96 4.36 -1.90
N THR A 54 5.68 4.50 -2.20
CA THR A 54 4.94 3.62 -3.12
C THR A 54 4.24 4.50 -4.16
N ALA A 55 4.24 4.10 -5.43
CA ALA A 55 3.41 4.77 -6.43
C ALA A 55 1.94 4.42 -6.22
N GLU A 56 1.07 5.41 -5.98
CA GLU A 56 -0.36 5.17 -5.70
C GLU A 56 -1.08 4.53 -6.90
N ASN A 57 -0.74 4.96 -8.12
CA ASN A 57 -1.35 4.43 -9.36
C ASN A 57 -0.36 4.26 -10.53
N GLU A 58 0.76 4.98 -10.52
CA GLU A 58 1.63 5.14 -11.69
C GLU A 58 2.43 3.88 -12.05
N MET A 59 2.45 2.88 -11.17
CA MET A 59 3.06 1.57 -11.39
C MET A 59 2.04 0.42 -11.54
N LYS A 60 0.74 0.73 -11.57
CA LYS A 60 -0.30 -0.26 -11.89
C LYS A 60 -0.25 -0.62 -13.39
N PHE A 61 -0.81 -1.78 -13.73
CA PHE A 61 -0.71 -2.33 -15.09
C PHE A 61 -1.16 -1.33 -16.17
N GLU A 62 -2.35 -0.74 -16.04
CA GLU A 62 -2.86 0.19 -17.06
C GLU A 62 -2.02 1.46 -17.24
N SER A 63 -1.33 1.89 -16.18
CA SER A 63 -0.44 3.06 -16.21
C SER A 63 0.86 2.73 -16.96
N LEU A 64 1.42 1.54 -16.71
CA LEU A 64 2.70 1.11 -17.26
C LEU A 64 2.60 0.50 -18.65
N HIS A 65 1.56 -0.29 -18.93
CA HIS A 65 1.43 -1.12 -20.13
C HIS A 65 0.03 -1.00 -20.76
N PRO A 66 -0.37 0.22 -21.17
CA PRO A 66 -1.74 0.52 -21.60
C PRO A 66 -2.17 -0.23 -22.87
N LEU A 67 -1.23 -0.60 -23.75
CA LEU A 67 -1.48 -1.32 -25.01
C LEU A 67 -0.37 -2.36 -25.23
N GLU A 68 -0.67 -3.44 -25.97
CA GLU A 68 0.20 -4.63 -26.11
C GLU A 68 1.68 -4.32 -26.38
N ASP A 69 1.96 -3.37 -27.27
CA ASP A 69 3.33 -2.99 -27.67
C ASP A 69 3.76 -1.61 -27.12
N ILE A 70 3.01 -1.02 -26.18
CA ILE A 70 3.25 0.33 -25.69
C ILE A 70 3.40 0.34 -24.17
N TYR A 71 4.60 0.70 -23.71
CA TYR A 71 4.87 1.02 -22.31
C TYR A 71 4.94 2.53 -22.08
N ASN A 72 4.43 2.97 -20.93
CA ASN A 72 4.53 4.35 -20.46
C ASN A 72 5.19 4.40 -19.08
N PHE A 73 6.52 4.54 -19.08
CA PHE A 73 7.30 4.64 -17.84
C PHE A 73 7.44 6.06 -17.31
N LYS A 74 6.94 7.08 -18.01
CA LYS A 74 7.24 8.49 -17.72
C LYS A 74 6.90 8.89 -16.28
N LEU A 75 5.72 8.53 -15.79
CA LEU A 75 5.26 8.92 -14.46
C LEU A 75 5.95 8.08 -13.37
N ALA A 76 6.11 6.78 -13.59
CA ALA A 76 6.85 5.90 -12.69
C ALA A 76 8.33 6.32 -12.55
N ASP A 77 9.01 6.64 -13.66
CA ASP A 77 10.38 7.15 -13.67
C ASP A 77 10.50 8.48 -12.89
N GLN A 78 9.48 9.34 -12.94
CA GLN A 78 9.45 10.57 -12.16
C GLN A 78 9.42 10.28 -10.65
N LEU A 79 8.65 9.28 -10.21
CA LEU A 79 8.60 8.87 -8.81
C LEU A 79 9.90 8.18 -8.36
N VAL A 80 10.49 7.33 -9.20
CA VAL A 80 11.82 6.74 -8.95
C VAL A 80 12.89 7.82 -8.81
N ALA A 81 12.86 8.85 -9.67
CA ALA A 81 13.78 9.98 -9.57
C ALA A 81 13.61 10.76 -8.25
N PHE A 82 12.37 10.92 -7.78
CA PHE A 82 12.10 11.51 -6.47
C PHE A 82 12.67 10.66 -5.33
N ALA A 83 12.43 9.34 -5.35
CA ALA A 83 13.00 8.41 -4.37
C ALA A 83 14.53 8.51 -4.31
N ARG A 84 15.18 8.49 -5.48
CA ARG A 84 16.65 8.65 -5.59
C ARG A 84 17.13 9.98 -5.04
N LYS A 85 16.48 11.09 -5.41
CA LYS A 85 16.82 12.45 -4.95
C LYS A 85 16.85 12.56 -3.43
N HIS A 86 15.90 11.91 -2.76
CA HIS A 86 15.72 11.98 -1.32
C HIS A 86 16.22 10.73 -0.56
N HIS A 87 16.95 9.85 -1.25
CA HIS A 87 17.50 8.61 -0.69
C HIS A 87 16.45 7.71 -0.01
N MET A 88 15.26 7.62 -0.61
CA MET A 88 14.17 6.79 -0.13
C MET A 88 14.20 5.42 -0.82
N ALA A 89 13.80 4.39 -0.09
CA ALA A 89 13.44 3.11 -0.71
C ALA A 89 12.16 3.27 -1.54
N MET A 90 11.91 2.35 -2.48
CA MET A 90 10.66 2.33 -3.22
C MET A 90 10.07 0.92 -3.26
N ARG A 91 8.77 0.82 -2.97
CA ARG A 91 7.96 -0.38 -3.20
C ARG A 91 7.27 -0.27 -4.55
N GLY A 92 7.34 -1.32 -5.36
CA GLY A 92 6.61 -1.44 -6.60
C GLY A 92 5.20 -1.98 -6.36
N HIS A 93 4.19 -1.24 -6.81
CA HIS A 93 2.78 -1.58 -6.64
C HIS A 93 2.03 -1.29 -7.96
N THR A 94 1.47 -2.27 -8.65
CA THR A 94 1.51 -3.74 -8.44
C THR A 94 1.53 -4.43 -9.81
N LEU A 95 2.09 -5.64 -9.89
CA LEU A 95 2.31 -6.33 -11.16
C LEU A 95 1.06 -7.06 -11.67
N VAL A 96 0.30 -7.70 -10.77
CA VAL A 96 -0.90 -8.46 -11.10
C VAL A 96 -2.04 -8.06 -10.18
N TRP A 97 -3.07 -7.48 -10.77
CA TRP A 97 -4.30 -7.12 -10.08
C TRP A 97 -5.50 -7.38 -10.97
N HIS A 98 -6.66 -7.60 -10.35
CA HIS A 98 -7.92 -7.77 -11.07
C HIS A 98 -8.53 -6.43 -11.52
N ASN A 99 -8.08 -5.34 -10.89
CA ASN A 99 -8.47 -3.97 -11.22
C ASN A 99 -7.34 -3.26 -12.00
N GLN A 100 -7.65 -2.12 -12.62
CA GLN A 100 -6.70 -1.24 -13.32
C GLN A 100 -5.73 -1.99 -14.26
N THR A 101 -6.29 -2.97 -14.98
CA THR A 101 -5.59 -3.83 -15.93
C THR A 101 -6.35 -3.81 -17.24
N THR A 102 -5.65 -3.50 -18.33
CA THR A 102 -6.27 -3.22 -19.64
C THR A 102 -6.70 -4.49 -20.37
N ASP A 103 -7.83 -4.40 -21.07
CA ASP A 103 -8.48 -5.54 -21.73
C ASP A 103 -7.62 -6.23 -22.79
N TRP A 104 -6.71 -5.51 -23.47
CA TRP A 104 -5.83 -6.10 -24.49
C TRP A 104 -5.05 -7.31 -23.97
N LEU A 105 -4.75 -7.33 -22.67
CA LEU A 105 -4.00 -8.39 -22.02
C LEU A 105 -4.75 -9.73 -22.10
N PHE A 106 -6.08 -9.67 -21.95
CA PHE A 106 -6.97 -10.81 -21.85
C PHE A 106 -7.65 -11.16 -23.17
N GLU A 107 -7.63 -10.26 -24.16
CA GLU A 107 -8.42 -10.38 -25.37
C GLU A 107 -7.57 -10.68 -26.62
N ASP A 108 -8.14 -11.49 -27.51
CA ASP A 108 -7.63 -11.75 -28.84
C ASP A 108 -8.07 -10.65 -29.83
N LYS A 109 -7.62 -10.73 -31.09
CA LYS A 109 -7.96 -9.74 -32.13
C LYS A 109 -9.45 -9.71 -32.51
N LYS A 110 -10.25 -10.66 -32.02
CA LYS A 110 -11.68 -10.76 -32.25
C LYS A 110 -12.50 -10.34 -31.01
N GLY A 111 -11.84 -9.92 -29.92
CA GLY A 111 -12.48 -9.55 -28.66
C GLY A 111 -12.90 -10.74 -27.80
N GLY A 112 -12.44 -11.95 -28.10
CA GLY A 112 -12.62 -13.14 -27.26
C GLY A 112 -11.47 -13.32 -26.27
N PRO A 113 -11.61 -14.16 -25.23
CA PRO A 113 -10.52 -14.44 -24.31
C PRO A 113 -9.35 -15.13 -25.04
N VAL A 114 -8.12 -14.73 -24.72
CA VAL A 114 -6.92 -15.42 -25.21
C VAL A 114 -6.74 -16.79 -24.57
N SER A 115 -5.85 -17.60 -25.14
CA SER A 115 -5.46 -18.86 -24.49
C SER A 115 -4.66 -18.61 -23.21
N LYS A 116 -4.68 -19.60 -22.32
CA LYS A 116 -3.83 -19.65 -21.12
C LYS A 116 -2.37 -19.37 -21.42
N GLU A 117 -1.82 -20.00 -22.45
CA GLU A 117 -0.41 -19.83 -22.86
C GLU A 117 -0.12 -18.41 -23.30
N THR A 118 -1.07 -17.79 -24.00
CA THR A 118 -0.94 -16.40 -24.46
C THR A 118 -0.97 -15.43 -23.28
N LEU A 119 -1.90 -15.61 -22.33
CA LEU A 119 -1.98 -14.74 -21.15
C LEU A 119 -0.72 -14.88 -20.27
N LEU A 120 -0.23 -16.11 -20.06
CA LEU A 120 1.00 -16.34 -19.30
C LEU A 120 2.24 -15.74 -20.01
N ALA A 121 2.31 -15.82 -21.34
CA ALA A 121 3.40 -15.21 -22.09
C ALA A 121 3.37 -13.67 -21.99
N ARG A 122 2.19 -13.05 -22.10
CA ARG A 122 2.00 -11.61 -21.93
C ARG A 122 2.34 -11.16 -20.50
N LEU A 123 1.88 -11.91 -19.49
CA LEU A 123 2.20 -11.67 -18.09
C LEU A 123 3.71 -11.74 -17.84
N LYS A 124 4.38 -12.78 -18.35
CA LYS A 124 5.84 -12.92 -18.24
C LYS A 124 6.56 -11.73 -18.88
N SER A 125 6.17 -11.34 -20.09
CA SER A 125 6.74 -10.20 -20.79
C SER A 125 6.58 -8.89 -20.01
N HIS A 126 5.38 -8.65 -19.47
CA HIS A 126 5.11 -7.49 -18.61
C HIS A 126 6.03 -7.47 -17.38
N ILE A 127 6.01 -8.54 -16.59
CA ILE A 127 6.81 -8.65 -15.36
C ILE A 127 8.30 -8.48 -15.65
N GLN A 128 8.83 -9.19 -16.65
CA GLN A 128 10.26 -9.10 -16.98
C GLN A 128 10.66 -7.68 -17.45
N THR A 129 9.80 -7.00 -18.19
CA THR A 129 10.06 -5.64 -18.65
C THR A 129 10.03 -4.64 -17.49
N VAL A 130 8.98 -4.70 -16.65
CA VAL A 130 8.78 -3.75 -15.54
C VAL A 130 9.78 -4.00 -14.42
N VAL A 131 9.87 -5.23 -13.90
CA VAL A 131 10.79 -5.56 -12.80
C VAL A 131 12.24 -5.39 -13.27
N GLY A 132 12.57 -5.85 -14.48
CA GLY A 132 13.92 -5.71 -15.04
C GLY A 132 14.37 -4.26 -15.22
N ARG A 133 13.44 -3.34 -15.51
CA ARG A 133 13.72 -1.89 -15.60
C ARG A 133 14.11 -1.29 -14.25
N TYR A 134 13.44 -1.70 -13.18
CA TYR A 134 13.53 -1.04 -11.86
C TYR A 134 14.30 -1.85 -10.81
N LYS A 135 15.02 -2.91 -11.21
CA LYS A 135 15.79 -3.80 -10.30
C LYS A 135 16.81 -3.12 -9.38
N GLU A 136 17.30 -1.93 -9.75
CA GLU A 136 18.24 -1.16 -8.92
C GLU A 136 17.54 -0.10 -8.05
N ASP A 137 16.22 0.06 -8.20
CA ASP A 137 15.43 1.13 -7.61
C ASP A 137 14.35 0.64 -6.64
N ILE A 138 13.79 -0.54 -6.91
CA ILE A 138 12.68 -1.12 -6.16
C ILE A 138 13.18 -2.29 -5.33
N TYR A 139 13.00 -2.20 -4.01
CA TYR A 139 13.47 -3.24 -3.08
C TYR A 139 12.43 -4.35 -2.87
N ALA A 140 11.15 -4.04 -3.08
CA ALA A 140 10.03 -4.95 -2.87
C ALA A 140 8.92 -4.70 -3.89
N TRP A 141 8.30 -5.78 -4.36
CA TRP A 141 7.15 -5.75 -5.26
C TRP A 141 5.94 -6.39 -4.62
N ASP A 142 4.79 -5.69 -4.69
CA ASP A 142 3.49 -6.34 -4.64
C ASP A 142 3.31 -7.07 -5.98
N VAL A 143 3.54 -8.38 -5.98
CA VAL A 143 3.52 -9.19 -7.21
C VAL A 143 2.08 -9.54 -7.60
N VAL A 144 1.28 -9.92 -6.60
CA VAL A 144 -0.13 -10.25 -6.77
C VAL A 144 -0.93 -9.52 -5.69
N ASN A 145 -1.94 -8.77 -6.13
CA ASN A 145 -2.79 -7.96 -5.28
C ASN A 145 -4.24 -8.51 -5.23
N GLU A 146 -4.80 -8.63 -4.03
CA GLU A 146 -6.24 -8.81 -3.76
C GLU A 146 -6.92 -9.97 -4.53
N VAL A 147 -6.35 -11.17 -4.47
CA VAL A 147 -6.94 -12.34 -5.16
C VAL A 147 -7.88 -13.16 -4.28
N ILE A 148 -7.88 -12.93 -2.96
CA ILE A 148 -8.79 -13.61 -2.04
C ILE A 148 -10.20 -13.00 -2.10
N ALA A 149 -11.21 -13.86 -2.11
CA ALA A 149 -12.61 -13.44 -2.03
C ALA A 149 -12.96 -12.92 -0.62
N ASP A 150 -13.63 -11.78 -0.56
CA ASP A 150 -13.98 -11.11 0.70
C ASP A 150 -14.97 -11.92 1.56
N GLU A 151 -15.87 -12.67 0.92
CA GLU A 151 -16.96 -13.40 1.56
C GLU A 151 -17.12 -14.80 0.94
N GLY A 152 -18.04 -15.61 1.48
CA GLY A 152 -18.38 -16.94 0.97
C GLY A 152 -17.33 -18.01 1.25
N GLU A 153 -17.58 -19.23 0.74
CA GLU A 153 -16.67 -20.38 0.90
C GLU A 153 -15.47 -20.31 -0.06
N GLU A 154 -15.60 -19.53 -1.13
CA GLU A 154 -14.64 -19.48 -2.23
C GLU A 154 -13.32 -18.87 -1.76
N LEU A 155 -12.21 -19.52 -2.11
CA LEU A 155 -10.88 -19.03 -1.73
C LEU A 155 -10.51 -17.78 -2.53
N LEU A 156 -10.62 -17.88 -3.86
CA LEU A 156 -10.21 -16.84 -4.79
C LEU A 156 -11.43 -16.07 -5.33
N ARG A 157 -11.28 -14.76 -5.51
CA ARG A 157 -12.28 -13.95 -6.21
C ARG A 157 -12.29 -14.26 -7.70
N GLN A 158 -13.45 -14.08 -8.32
CA GLN A 158 -13.57 -14.19 -9.78
C GLN A 158 -12.80 -13.06 -10.48
N SER A 159 -12.07 -13.41 -11.54
CA SER A 159 -11.27 -12.46 -12.32
C SER A 159 -10.91 -13.06 -13.68
N LYS A 160 -10.64 -12.22 -14.69
CA LYS A 160 -10.18 -12.68 -16.01
C LYS A 160 -8.89 -13.54 -15.90
N TRP A 161 -8.03 -13.26 -14.92
CA TRP A 161 -6.85 -14.07 -14.59
C TRP A 161 -7.23 -15.50 -14.21
N LEU A 162 -8.16 -15.63 -13.25
CA LEU A 162 -8.63 -16.93 -12.76
C LEU A 162 -9.40 -17.69 -13.85
N ASP A 163 -10.24 -17.00 -14.63
CA ASP A 163 -11.07 -17.60 -15.67
C ASP A 163 -10.25 -18.19 -16.82
N ILE A 164 -9.18 -17.50 -17.24
CA ILE A 164 -8.39 -17.89 -18.41
C ILE A 164 -7.27 -18.89 -18.03
N VAL A 165 -6.58 -18.67 -16.91
CA VAL A 165 -5.39 -19.47 -16.54
C VAL A 165 -5.68 -20.49 -15.44
N GLY A 166 -6.61 -20.18 -14.53
CA GLY A 166 -6.79 -20.90 -13.28
C GLY A 166 -5.81 -20.44 -12.19
N PRO A 167 -5.91 -20.97 -10.95
CA PRO A 167 -5.22 -20.45 -9.76
C PRO A 167 -3.69 -20.41 -9.86
N GLU A 168 -3.10 -21.19 -10.77
CA GLU A 168 -1.65 -21.22 -11.00
C GLU A 168 -1.06 -19.90 -11.52
N PHE A 169 -1.88 -18.96 -12.02
CA PHE A 169 -1.38 -17.64 -12.45
C PHE A 169 -0.64 -16.92 -11.31
N ILE A 170 -1.06 -17.15 -10.06
CA ILE A 170 -0.47 -16.56 -8.86
C ILE A 170 0.97 -17.02 -8.72
N GLY A 171 1.19 -18.34 -8.68
CA GLY A 171 2.54 -18.91 -8.60
C GLY A 171 3.44 -18.50 -9.77
N LYS A 172 2.89 -18.49 -10.99
CA LYS A 172 3.62 -18.04 -12.19
C LYS A 172 4.06 -16.58 -12.12
N ALA A 173 3.23 -15.69 -11.59
CA ALA A 173 3.61 -14.28 -11.40
C ALA A 173 4.84 -14.13 -10.48
N PHE A 174 4.86 -14.86 -9.36
CA PHE A 174 6.01 -14.88 -8.44
C PHE A 174 7.27 -15.49 -9.08
N GLU A 175 7.14 -16.62 -9.78
CA GLU A 175 8.25 -17.22 -10.52
C GLU A 175 8.85 -16.23 -11.53
N PHE A 176 8.01 -15.55 -12.33
CA PHE A 176 8.48 -14.57 -13.32
C PHE A 176 9.12 -13.34 -12.68
N ALA A 177 8.59 -12.87 -11.54
CA ALA A 177 9.16 -11.73 -10.83
C ALA A 177 10.53 -12.08 -10.23
N HIS A 178 10.67 -13.27 -9.65
CA HIS A 178 11.95 -13.75 -9.13
C HIS A 178 12.97 -14.01 -10.24
N GLU A 179 12.55 -14.53 -11.40
CA GLU A 179 13.42 -14.64 -12.58
C GLU A 179 13.94 -13.28 -13.06
N ALA A 180 13.11 -12.24 -13.00
CA ALA A 180 13.46 -10.90 -13.46
C ALA A 180 14.41 -10.16 -12.50
N ASP A 181 14.19 -10.31 -11.20
CA ASP A 181 15.09 -9.82 -10.15
C ASP A 181 15.08 -10.74 -8.92
N PRO A 182 16.08 -11.64 -8.80
CA PRO A 182 16.20 -12.54 -7.66
C PRO A 182 16.47 -11.84 -6.32
N LYS A 183 16.83 -10.55 -6.31
CA LYS A 183 17.14 -9.78 -5.10
C LYS A 183 15.92 -9.05 -4.54
N ALA A 184 14.91 -8.79 -5.36
CA ALA A 184 13.70 -8.12 -4.91
C ALA A 184 12.91 -9.00 -3.94
N LEU A 185 12.38 -8.39 -2.87
CA LEU A 185 11.43 -9.04 -1.99
C LEU A 185 10.05 -9.07 -2.67
N LEU A 186 9.36 -10.22 -2.62
CA LEU A 186 8.16 -10.47 -3.41
C LEU A 186 7.00 -10.71 -2.46
N PHE A 187 5.97 -9.88 -2.58
CA PHE A 187 4.86 -9.81 -1.66
C PHE A 187 3.55 -10.23 -2.32
N TYR A 188 2.73 -10.96 -1.54
CA TYR A 188 1.29 -10.99 -1.74
C TYR A 188 0.66 -9.86 -0.92
N ASN A 189 -0.17 -9.00 -1.50
CA ASN A 189 -0.76 -7.83 -0.84
C ASN A 189 -2.30 -7.88 -0.88
N ASP A 190 -2.99 -7.53 0.23
CA ASP A 190 -4.45 -7.56 0.31
C ASP A 190 -5.01 -6.68 1.44
N TYR A 191 -6.27 -6.22 1.29
CA TYR A 191 -7.05 -5.54 2.35
C TYR A 191 -7.90 -6.52 3.14
N ASN A 192 -8.50 -6.03 4.23
CA ASN A 192 -9.29 -6.84 5.18
C ASN A 192 -8.48 -8.06 5.67
N GLU A 193 -7.16 -7.97 5.60
CA GLU A 193 -6.21 -9.03 5.90
C GLU A 193 -6.24 -9.47 7.36
N SER A 194 -6.77 -8.59 8.23
CA SER A 194 -6.98 -8.84 9.65
C SER A 194 -8.37 -9.44 9.96
N ASN A 195 -9.31 -9.43 9.01
CA ASN A 195 -10.60 -10.10 9.20
C ASN A 195 -10.39 -11.61 9.35
N PRO A 196 -10.94 -12.29 10.38
CA PRO A 196 -10.63 -13.70 10.64
C PRO A 196 -10.88 -14.65 9.46
N LEU A 197 -11.97 -14.45 8.70
CA LEU A 197 -12.29 -15.30 7.54
C LEU A 197 -11.29 -15.07 6.41
N LYS A 198 -11.06 -13.81 6.03
CA LYS A 198 -10.15 -13.48 4.94
C LYS A 198 -8.70 -13.80 5.29
N ARG A 199 -8.30 -13.57 6.54
CA ARG A 199 -7.00 -13.96 7.10
C ARG A 199 -6.70 -15.43 6.91
N ASP A 200 -7.66 -16.28 7.23
CA ASP A 200 -7.50 -17.73 7.14
C ASP A 200 -7.40 -18.20 5.69
N LYS A 201 -8.12 -17.54 4.78
CA LYS A 201 -8.01 -17.74 3.32
C LYS A 201 -6.63 -17.33 2.79
N ILE A 202 -6.16 -16.12 3.14
CA ILE A 202 -4.82 -15.63 2.76
C ILE A 202 -3.76 -16.62 3.25
N TYR A 203 -3.79 -16.99 4.53
CA TYR A 203 -2.85 -17.94 5.11
C TYR A 203 -2.84 -19.28 4.37
N LYS A 204 -4.02 -19.84 4.08
CA LYS A 204 -4.14 -21.13 3.35
C LYS A 204 -3.51 -21.05 1.96
N MET A 205 -3.77 -19.96 1.23
CA MET A 205 -3.20 -19.75 -0.10
C MET A 205 -1.68 -19.61 -0.04
N VAL A 206 -1.18 -18.68 0.79
CA VAL A 206 0.26 -18.41 0.88
C VAL A 206 1.02 -19.65 1.34
N LYS A 207 0.51 -20.37 2.35
CA LYS A 207 1.10 -21.64 2.80
C LYS A 207 1.20 -22.66 1.65
N SER A 208 0.13 -22.81 0.88
CA SER A 208 0.12 -23.75 -0.25
C SER A 208 1.14 -23.37 -1.34
N LEU A 209 1.33 -22.07 -1.60
CA LEU A 209 2.32 -21.59 -2.56
C LEU A 209 3.76 -21.83 -2.05
N LEU A 210 4.01 -21.59 -0.76
CA LEU A 210 5.30 -21.89 -0.13
C LEU A 210 5.63 -23.39 -0.18
N GLU A 211 4.65 -24.26 0.10
CA GLU A 211 4.81 -25.72 -0.01
C GLU A 211 5.12 -26.19 -1.44
N GLN A 212 4.72 -25.41 -2.45
CA GLN A 212 5.03 -25.63 -3.86
C GLN A 212 6.39 -25.02 -4.29
N GLY A 213 7.10 -24.35 -3.38
CA GLY A 213 8.39 -23.72 -3.66
C GLY A 213 8.29 -22.38 -4.39
N VAL A 214 7.12 -21.74 -4.40
CA VAL A 214 6.93 -20.40 -5.00
C VAL A 214 7.72 -19.36 -4.20
N PRO A 215 8.49 -18.45 -4.85
CA PRO A 215 9.36 -17.49 -4.18
C PRO A 215 8.57 -16.31 -3.59
N ILE A 216 7.85 -16.57 -2.50
CA ILE A 216 7.14 -15.54 -1.71
C ILE A 216 8.00 -15.18 -0.52
N HIS A 217 8.32 -13.89 -0.37
CA HIS A 217 9.18 -13.39 0.69
C HIS A 217 8.39 -12.70 1.81
N GLY A 218 7.17 -12.25 1.52
CA GLY A 218 6.34 -11.59 2.51
C GLY A 218 4.85 -11.48 2.19
N VAL A 219 4.11 -11.02 3.19
CA VAL A 219 2.70 -10.63 3.08
C VAL A 219 2.56 -9.14 3.38
N GLY A 220 1.95 -8.42 2.46
CA GLY A 220 1.56 -7.02 2.60
C GLY A 220 0.18 -6.93 3.21
N LEU A 221 0.08 -6.22 4.33
CA LEU A 221 -1.16 -5.92 5.00
C LEU A 221 -1.57 -4.50 4.63
N GLN A 222 -2.58 -4.32 3.78
CA GLN A 222 -2.97 -2.97 3.34
C GLN A 222 -3.30 -2.08 4.53
N ALA A 223 -4.01 -2.61 5.53
CA ALA A 223 -4.32 -1.87 6.75
C ALA A 223 -5.15 -0.59 6.51
N HIS A 224 -6.04 -0.64 5.52
CA HIS A 224 -7.14 0.34 5.39
C HIS A 224 -8.14 0.14 6.53
N TRP A 225 -7.93 0.85 7.62
CA TRP A 225 -8.66 0.67 8.87
C TRP A 225 -9.50 1.90 9.20
N ASN A 226 -10.27 1.81 10.27
CA ASN A 226 -11.02 2.95 10.81
C ASN A 226 -10.84 3.04 12.32
N LEU A 227 -11.47 4.04 12.94
CA LEU A 227 -11.39 4.27 14.39
C LEU A 227 -11.78 3.06 15.24
N TYR A 228 -12.58 2.14 14.69
CA TYR A 228 -13.23 1.09 15.44
C TYR A 228 -12.81 -0.32 15.04
N ASP A 229 -12.48 -0.53 13.76
CA ASP A 229 -12.18 -1.86 13.21
C ASP A 229 -10.90 -1.86 12.38
N PRO A 230 -10.18 -3.00 12.33
CA PRO A 230 -10.40 -4.24 13.09
C PRO A 230 -10.04 -4.08 14.58
N SER A 231 -10.31 -5.08 15.42
CA SER A 231 -9.81 -5.05 16.81
C SER A 231 -8.28 -5.21 16.85
N LEU A 232 -7.63 -4.75 17.92
CA LEU A 232 -6.18 -4.99 18.11
C LEU A 232 -5.86 -6.49 18.20
N ASP A 233 -6.79 -7.29 18.75
CA ASP A 233 -6.64 -8.75 18.83
C ASP A 233 -6.69 -9.40 17.45
N ASP A 234 -7.54 -8.91 16.54
CA ASP A 234 -7.59 -9.38 15.16
C ASP A 234 -6.31 -9.03 14.40
N ILE A 235 -5.78 -7.81 14.59
CA ILE A 235 -4.49 -7.38 14.02
C ILE A 235 -3.38 -8.29 14.54
N ARG A 236 -3.31 -8.51 15.86
CA ARG A 236 -2.32 -9.38 16.51
C ARG A 236 -2.40 -10.80 15.95
N ALA A 237 -3.60 -11.38 15.88
CA ALA A 237 -3.80 -12.72 15.38
C ALA A 237 -3.45 -12.86 13.88
N ALA A 238 -3.64 -11.81 13.08
CA ALA A 238 -3.20 -11.80 11.69
C ALA A 238 -1.68 -11.78 11.58
N ILE A 239 -1.01 -10.89 12.31
CA ILE A 239 0.46 -10.80 12.36
C ILE A 239 1.06 -12.14 12.79
N ASP A 240 0.61 -12.71 13.92
CA ASP A 240 1.09 -14.01 14.42
C ASP A 240 0.93 -15.11 13.37
N LYS A 241 -0.23 -15.16 12.71
CA LYS A 241 -0.56 -16.20 11.74
C LYS A 241 0.31 -16.11 10.50
N TYR A 242 0.49 -14.92 9.92
CA TYR A 242 1.34 -14.77 8.74
C TYR A 242 2.83 -14.95 9.07
N ALA A 243 3.29 -14.42 10.22
CA ALA A 243 4.66 -14.61 10.69
C ALA A 243 5.00 -16.09 10.93
N SER A 244 4.02 -16.92 11.32
CA SER A 244 4.21 -18.36 11.51
C SER A 244 4.61 -19.13 10.23
N LEU A 245 4.46 -18.51 9.05
CA LEU A 245 4.96 -19.03 7.77
C LEU A 245 6.45 -18.75 7.53
N GLY A 246 7.13 -18.05 8.45
CA GLY A 246 8.53 -17.63 8.28
C GLY A 246 8.70 -16.47 7.29
N LEU A 247 7.63 -15.73 7.03
CA LEU A 247 7.59 -14.61 6.09
C LEU A 247 7.80 -13.26 6.80
N GLN A 248 8.35 -12.30 6.06
CA GLN A 248 8.36 -10.90 6.50
C GLN A 248 6.99 -10.25 6.25
N LEU A 249 6.62 -9.31 7.11
CA LEU A 249 5.38 -8.55 7.00
C LEU A 249 5.65 -7.07 6.74
N GLN A 250 4.76 -6.44 5.98
CA GLN A 250 4.77 -5.00 5.78
C GLN A 250 3.35 -4.47 5.86
N LEU A 251 3.14 -3.39 6.59
CA LEU A 251 1.92 -2.60 6.41
C LEU A 251 2.14 -1.72 5.18
N THR A 252 1.25 -1.83 4.20
CA THR A 252 1.51 -1.31 2.85
C THR A 252 0.70 -0.08 2.50
N GLU A 253 -0.48 0.11 3.09
CA GLU A 253 -1.47 1.11 2.68
C GLU A 253 -2.21 1.71 3.90
N LEU A 254 -1.52 1.88 5.03
CA LEU A 254 -2.13 2.26 6.30
C LEU A 254 -2.86 3.60 6.21
N ASP A 255 -4.13 3.59 6.55
CA ASP A 255 -4.94 4.77 6.83
C ASP A 255 -5.97 4.45 7.91
N VAL A 256 -6.41 5.49 8.64
CA VAL A 256 -7.39 5.36 9.73
C VAL A 256 -8.55 6.30 9.46
N SER A 257 -9.52 5.80 8.69
CA SER A 257 -10.74 6.53 8.36
C SER A 257 -11.48 6.98 9.62
N MET A 258 -11.94 8.24 9.62
CA MET A 258 -12.82 8.78 10.67
C MET A 258 -14.22 8.15 10.66
N PHE A 259 -14.56 7.45 9.58
CA PHE A 259 -15.85 6.85 9.34
C PHE A 259 -15.73 5.33 9.26
N ARG A 260 -16.75 4.63 9.78
CA ARG A 260 -16.96 3.22 9.44
C ARG A 260 -17.21 3.08 7.93
N PHE A 261 -16.94 1.90 7.38
CA PHE A 261 -17.11 1.65 5.95
C PHE A 261 -18.56 1.83 5.48
N ASP A 262 -19.53 1.42 6.28
CA ASP A 262 -20.97 1.51 6.02
C ASP A 262 -21.56 2.89 6.35
N ASP A 263 -20.85 3.74 7.11
CA ASP A 263 -21.25 5.12 7.37
C ASP A 263 -21.13 5.95 6.09
N LYS A 264 -22.29 6.41 5.58
CA LYS A 264 -22.39 7.25 4.37
C LYS A 264 -22.75 8.71 4.67
N ARG A 265 -22.63 9.18 5.92
CA ARG A 265 -22.88 10.58 6.29
C ARG A 265 -21.98 11.54 5.53
N ILE A 266 -22.42 12.78 5.30
CA ILE A 266 -21.71 13.83 4.55
C ILE A 266 -21.75 15.22 5.22
N ASP A 267 -22.27 15.25 6.45
CA ASP A 267 -22.50 16.46 7.23
C ASP A 267 -21.23 17.05 7.85
N LEU A 268 -20.23 16.20 8.16
CA LEU A 268 -18.94 16.65 8.68
C LEU A 268 -18.12 17.34 7.58
N LYS A 269 -17.73 18.61 7.85
CA LYS A 269 -16.88 19.43 6.97
C LYS A 269 -15.50 19.71 7.55
N VAL A 270 -15.35 19.48 8.86
CA VAL A 270 -14.10 19.56 9.61
C VAL A 270 -14.05 18.35 10.54
N ALA A 271 -12.87 17.85 10.85
CA ALA A 271 -12.71 16.75 11.81
C ALA A 271 -13.14 17.21 13.21
N PRO A 272 -14.15 16.58 13.84
CA PRO A 272 -14.51 16.85 15.22
C PRO A 272 -13.33 16.55 16.16
N ALA A 273 -13.12 17.38 17.19
CA ALA A 273 -12.02 17.21 18.15
C ALA A 273 -12.04 15.82 18.82
N GLU A 274 -13.23 15.33 19.18
CA GLU A 274 -13.45 14.00 19.75
C GLU A 274 -13.00 12.86 18.82
N LEU A 275 -13.17 13.01 17.50
CA LEU A 275 -12.72 12.01 16.53
C LEU A 275 -11.21 12.10 16.31
N LEU A 276 -10.61 13.28 16.39
CA LEU A 276 -9.15 13.46 16.35
C LEU A 276 -8.47 12.83 17.57
N GLU A 277 -9.05 12.96 18.76
CA GLU A 277 -8.56 12.31 19.98
C GLU A 277 -8.66 10.78 19.87
N LEU A 278 -9.83 10.27 19.44
CA LEU A 278 -10.02 8.82 19.22
C LEU A 278 -9.06 8.28 18.15
N GLN A 279 -8.82 9.02 17.08
CA GLN A 279 -7.84 8.65 16.06
C GLN A 279 -6.43 8.60 16.65
N ALA A 280 -6.10 9.53 17.55
CA ALA A 280 -4.79 9.58 18.17
C ALA A 280 -4.54 8.37 19.09
N GLU A 281 -5.51 8.02 19.93
CA GLU A 281 -5.48 6.80 20.75
C GLU A 281 -5.38 5.54 19.87
N ARG A 282 -6.12 5.53 18.76
CA ARG A 282 -6.10 4.41 17.82
C ARG A 282 -4.72 4.22 17.19
N TYR A 283 -4.10 5.29 16.70
CA TYR A 283 -2.72 5.24 16.17
C TYR A 283 -1.71 4.82 17.23
N GLU A 284 -1.80 5.36 18.44
CA GLU A 284 -0.92 4.98 19.55
C GLU A 284 -0.97 3.47 19.82
N ALA A 285 -2.17 2.92 19.98
CA ALA A 285 -2.35 1.51 20.29
C ALA A 285 -1.88 0.59 19.15
N MET A 286 -2.13 0.98 17.89
CA MET A 286 -1.66 0.21 16.74
C MET A 286 -0.14 0.25 16.65
N PHE A 287 0.51 1.41 16.72
CA PHE A 287 1.96 1.47 16.62
C PHE A 287 2.69 0.84 17.81
N ALA A 288 2.10 0.88 19.01
CA ALA A 288 2.60 0.10 20.15
C ALA A 288 2.60 -1.41 19.82
N LEU A 289 1.49 -1.93 19.29
CA LEU A 289 1.41 -3.31 18.82
C LEU A 289 2.42 -3.61 17.71
N LEU A 290 2.53 -2.78 16.67
CA LEU A 290 3.48 -3.01 15.56
C LEU A 290 4.93 -3.04 16.05
N LYS A 291 5.28 -2.23 17.05
CA LYS A 291 6.61 -2.24 17.67
C LYS A 291 6.91 -3.51 18.45
N GLU A 292 5.91 -4.15 19.08
CA GLU A 292 6.07 -5.49 19.67
C GLU A 292 6.46 -6.54 18.60
N TYR A 293 6.07 -6.32 17.34
CA TYR A 293 6.32 -7.19 16.21
C TYR A 293 7.42 -6.70 15.25
N ARG A 294 8.29 -5.77 15.69
CA ARG A 294 9.38 -5.22 14.87
C ARG A 294 10.33 -6.25 14.27
N ASP A 295 10.45 -7.43 14.89
CA ASP A 295 11.32 -8.51 14.39
C ASP A 295 10.77 -9.17 13.11
N VAL A 296 9.47 -9.03 12.84
CA VAL A 296 8.81 -9.60 11.64
C VAL A 296 8.23 -8.52 10.71
N ILE A 297 7.97 -7.31 11.23
CA ILE A 297 7.47 -6.17 10.44
C ILE A 297 8.65 -5.30 10.00
N SER A 298 8.82 -5.10 8.70
CA SER A 298 9.96 -4.35 8.17
C SER A 298 9.63 -2.98 7.60
N SER A 299 8.35 -2.70 7.36
CA SER A 299 7.89 -1.43 6.80
C SER A 299 6.46 -1.15 7.22
N VAL A 300 6.18 0.11 7.51
CA VAL A 300 4.84 0.67 7.68
C VAL A 300 4.70 1.84 6.70
N THR A 301 3.89 1.64 5.66
CA THR A 301 3.60 2.65 4.63
C THR A 301 2.17 3.14 4.82
N PHE A 302 2.02 4.47 4.89
CA PHE A 302 0.72 5.12 4.87
C PHE A 302 0.23 5.30 3.43
N TRP A 303 -1.09 5.21 3.17
CA TRP A 303 -1.64 5.43 1.82
C TRP A 303 -1.81 6.90 1.43
N GLY A 304 -0.85 7.72 1.85
CA GLY A 304 -0.77 9.16 1.68
C GLY A 304 0.10 9.78 2.77
N ALA A 305 0.47 11.05 2.62
CA ALA A 305 1.33 11.73 3.59
C ALA A 305 0.56 12.69 4.52
N ALA A 306 -0.50 13.33 4.03
CA ALA A 306 -1.26 14.35 4.76
C ALA A 306 -2.70 14.44 4.26
N ASP A 307 -3.57 14.99 5.10
CA ASP A 307 -5.01 15.02 4.86
C ASP A 307 -5.44 15.94 3.70
N ASP A 308 -4.56 16.74 3.10
CA ASP A 308 -4.86 17.51 1.89
C ASP A 308 -5.03 16.65 0.63
N TYR A 309 -4.60 15.37 0.67
CA TYR A 309 -4.83 14.42 -0.40
C TYR A 309 -5.03 12.99 0.15
N THR A 310 -6.20 12.40 -0.09
CA THR A 310 -6.49 11.00 0.23
C THR A 310 -7.54 10.41 -0.71
N TRP A 311 -7.37 9.15 -1.11
CA TRP A 311 -8.37 8.40 -1.88
C TRP A 311 -9.73 8.29 -1.16
N LEU A 312 -9.71 8.34 0.18
CA LEU A 312 -10.91 8.28 1.03
C LEU A 312 -11.83 9.51 0.88
N ASP A 313 -11.37 10.58 0.21
CA ASP A 313 -12.23 11.70 -0.18
C ASP A 313 -13.16 11.32 -1.37
N GLY A 314 -12.78 10.29 -2.12
CA GLY A 314 -13.53 9.75 -3.27
C GLY A 314 -14.27 8.45 -2.97
N PHE A 315 -13.92 7.74 -1.90
CA PHE A 315 -14.43 6.41 -1.58
C PHE A 315 -14.65 6.23 -0.06
N PRO A 316 -15.72 5.54 0.37
CA PRO A 316 -16.82 5.00 -0.43
C PRO A 316 -17.90 6.05 -0.73
N VAL A 317 -17.74 7.28 -0.25
CA VAL A 317 -18.66 8.40 -0.51
C VAL A 317 -17.93 9.46 -1.32
N ARG A 318 -18.27 9.55 -2.60
CA ARG A 318 -17.62 10.49 -3.52
C ARG A 318 -17.79 11.94 -3.05
N GLY A 319 -16.67 12.63 -2.84
CA GLY A 319 -16.63 14.05 -2.46
C GLY A 319 -16.82 14.31 -0.97
N ARG A 320 -16.75 13.27 -0.12
CA ARG A 320 -16.77 13.44 1.34
C ARG A 320 -15.35 13.52 1.88
N LYS A 321 -14.99 14.65 2.49
CA LYS A 321 -13.70 14.80 3.17
C LYS A 321 -13.50 13.74 4.26
N ASN A 322 -12.33 13.13 4.29
CA ASN A 322 -11.79 12.30 5.37
C ASN A 322 -10.46 12.90 5.87
N TRP A 323 -10.02 12.46 7.05
CA TRP A 323 -8.80 12.97 7.72
C TRP A 323 -7.96 11.82 8.28
N PRO A 324 -7.46 10.89 7.45
CA PRO A 324 -6.96 9.63 7.94
C PRO A 324 -5.52 9.62 8.45
N PHE A 325 -4.71 10.66 8.17
CA PHE A 325 -3.26 10.60 8.35
C PHE A 325 -2.76 11.30 9.62
N LEU A 326 -1.43 11.35 9.79
CA LEU A 326 -0.77 11.98 10.94
C LEU A 326 -0.60 13.49 10.78
N PHE A 327 -0.78 14.02 9.56
CA PHE A 327 -0.59 15.43 9.23
C PHE A 327 -1.87 16.01 8.62
N ASP A 328 -2.19 17.24 9.00
CA ASP A 328 -3.38 17.95 8.52
C ASP A 328 -3.20 18.49 7.09
N GLU A 329 -4.24 19.17 6.58
CA GLU A 329 -4.27 19.77 5.25
C GLU A 329 -3.27 20.92 5.06
N GLN A 330 -2.59 21.37 6.13
CA GLN A 330 -1.53 22.37 6.12
C GLN A 330 -0.16 21.76 6.45
N HIS A 331 -0.09 20.43 6.50
CA HIS A 331 1.11 19.63 6.81
C HIS A 331 1.64 19.84 8.24
N ASN A 332 0.77 20.27 9.17
CA ASN A 332 1.09 20.30 10.60
C ASN A 332 0.77 18.93 11.24
N PRO A 333 1.54 18.52 12.26
CA PRO A 333 1.24 17.30 13.00
C PRO A 333 -0.12 17.40 13.71
N LYS A 334 -0.90 16.32 13.58
CA LYS A 334 -2.18 16.12 14.28
C LYS A 334 -1.95 15.54 15.69
N PRO A 335 -2.98 15.52 16.56
CA PRO A 335 -2.89 14.82 17.86
C PRO A 335 -2.35 13.39 17.74
N ALA A 336 -2.70 12.67 16.67
CA ALA A 336 -2.18 11.33 16.39
C ALA A 336 -0.66 11.26 16.27
N TYR A 337 -0.04 12.23 15.59
CA TYR A 337 1.42 12.31 15.51
C TYR A 337 2.06 12.46 16.88
N HIS A 338 1.51 13.35 17.72
CA HIS A 338 2.07 13.62 19.05
C HIS A 338 1.93 12.41 20.00
N GLN A 339 0.84 11.63 19.88
CA GLN A 339 0.70 10.41 20.67
C GLN A 339 1.71 9.33 20.28
N LEU A 340 2.05 9.19 18.99
CA LEU A 340 3.11 8.27 18.56
C LEU A 340 4.46 8.61 19.21
N LEU A 341 4.80 9.89 19.33
CA LEU A 341 6.04 10.31 19.99
C LEU A 341 6.07 9.92 21.48
N ASN A 342 4.93 10.01 22.17
CA ASN A 342 4.82 9.63 23.58
C ASN A 342 4.98 8.11 23.79
N ALA A 343 4.48 7.29 22.87
CA ALA A 343 4.63 5.83 22.93
C ALA A 343 6.10 5.40 22.77
N VAL A 344 6.86 6.08 21.90
CA VAL A 344 8.28 5.75 21.65
C VAL A 344 9.20 6.20 22.79
N THR A 345 8.83 7.23 23.56
CA THR A 345 9.63 7.72 24.71
C THR A 345 9.38 6.95 26.01
N LYS A 346 8.30 6.15 26.09
CA LYS A 346 7.92 5.36 27.27
C LYS A 346 8.33 3.88 27.19
N SER A 347 8.85 3.43 26.05
CA SER A 347 9.39 2.07 25.84
C SER A 347 10.91 2.11 25.84
#